data_AF-A0A7V5V4B0-F1
#
_entry.id   AF-A0A7V5V4B0-F1
#
_cell.length_a   1.000
_cell.length_b   1.000
_cell.length_c   1.000
_cell.angle_alpha   90.00
_cell.angle_beta   90.00
_cell.angle_gamma   90.00
#
_symmetry.space_group_name_H-M   'P 1'
#
loop_
_entity.id
_entity.type
_entity.pdbx_description
1 polymer ?
#
loop_
_entity_poly.entity_id
_entity_poly.type
_entity_poly.pdbx_seq_one_letter_code
_entity_poly.pdbx_strand_id
1 'polypeptide(L)'
;MINLSTQLCENLGLTYWQLKQADDLKQIHTISRDEKELLRKIMLAKGIKLEEKMLSIEQRGKVTVSLDKYQLIFDDVSKTDTNSTIHLAAISAMQQDPEQKKRTWYKLKHLDL
;
A
#
# COMPACT_ATOMS: atom_id res chain seq x y z
N MET A 1 51.89 2.36 9.79
CA MET A 1 50.55 2.92 9.59
C MET A 1 49.57 2.07 10.37
N ILE A 2 49.22 2.52 11.58
CA ILE A 2 48.25 1.83 12.42
C ILE A 2 46.87 2.29 11.93
N ASN A 3 46.01 1.33 11.63
CA ASN A 3 44.69 1.53 11.05
C ASN A 3 43.81 2.22 12.13
N LEU A 4 43.66 3.54 12.01
CA LEU A 4 42.97 4.41 12.98
C LEU A 4 41.49 4.05 13.19
N SER A 5 40.91 3.21 12.33
CA SER A 5 39.50 2.80 12.40
C SER A 5 39.19 1.92 13.62
N THR A 6 40.10 1.03 14.02
CA THR A 6 39.77 0.00 15.03
C THR A 6 39.85 0.56 16.46
N GLN A 7 40.83 1.40 16.75
CA GLN A 7 40.97 2.06 18.06
C GLN A 7 39.91 3.15 18.31
N LEU A 8 39.37 3.77 17.24
CA LEU A 8 38.24 4.71 17.37
C LEU A 8 36.94 3.99 17.75
N CYS A 9 36.74 2.76 17.27
CA CYS A 9 35.54 1.97 17.59
C CYS A 9 35.50 1.53 19.06
N GLU A 10 36.64 1.24 19.68
CA GLU A 10 36.71 0.90 21.11
C GLU A 10 36.51 2.12 22.02
N ASN A 11 37.05 3.29 21.64
CA ASN A 11 36.94 4.51 22.45
C ASN A 11 35.54 5.16 22.44
N LEU A 12 34.70 4.87 21.45
CA LEU A 12 33.37 5.47 21.32
C LEU A 12 32.23 4.63 21.93
N GLY A 13 32.53 3.45 22.50
CA GLY A 13 31.52 2.62 23.19
C GLY A 13 30.33 2.25 22.30
N LEU A 14 30.53 2.18 20.98
CA LEU A 14 29.46 1.90 20.02
C LEU A 14 29.17 0.40 20.06
N THR A 15 28.05 0.03 20.69
CA THR A 15 27.54 -1.34 20.63
C THR A 15 27.06 -1.63 19.20
N TYR A 16 27.15 -2.91 18.82
CA TYR A 16 26.83 -3.51 17.51
C TYR A 16 25.51 -3.06 16.84
N TRP A 17 24.65 -2.33 17.56
CA TRP A 17 23.36 -1.80 17.10
C TRP A 17 23.45 -0.50 16.29
N GLN A 18 24.53 0.28 16.41
CA GLN A 18 24.66 1.55 15.66
C GLN A 18 25.15 1.37 14.21
N LEU A 19 25.74 0.22 13.89
CA LEU A 19 26.16 -0.11 12.52
C LEU A 19 25.02 -0.67 11.64
N LYS A 20 23.83 -0.90 12.20
CA LYS A 20 22.62 -1.31 11.46
C LYS A 20 21.86 -0.16 10.78
N GLN A 21 22.51 0.97 10.54
CA GLN A 21 21.91 2.10 9.81
C GLN A 21 22.03 2.02 8.28
N ALA A 22 22.48 0.89 7.72
CA ALA A 22 22.74 0.80 6.27
C ALA A 22 22.19 -0.48 5.61
N ASP A 23 21.09 -1.04 6.12
CA ASP A 23 20.30 -2.00 5.37
C ASP A 23 18.90 -1.44 5.21
N ASP A 24 18.51 -1.24 3.96
CA ASP A 24 17.24 -0.71 3.51
C ASP A 24 16.09 -1.18 4.39
N LEU A 25 15.54 -0.24 5.17
CA LEU A 25 14.16 -0.26 5.60
C LEU A 25 13.32 -0.41 4.33
N LYS A 26 13.08 -1.66 3.91
CA LYS A 26 11.86 -2.04 3.19
C LYS A 26 10.75 -1.54 4.10
N GLN A 27 10.30 -0.31 3.88
CA GLN A 27 9.11 0.23 4.53
C GLN A 27 8.00 -0.73 4.11
N ILE A 28 7.71 -1.69 4.98
CA ILE A 28 6.52 -2.52 4.87
C ILE A 28 5.38 -1.53 5.11
N HIS A 29 4.96 -0.86 4.05
CA HIS A 29 3.79 -0.01 4.10
C HIS A 29 2.63 -0.92 4.50
N THR A 30 2.15 -0.71 5.71
CA THR A 30 1.01 -1.43 6.27
C THR A 30 -0.19 -0.51 6.12
N ILE A 31 -1.27 -1.05 5.57
CA ILE A 31 -2.57 -0.38 5.60
C ILE A 31 -3.05 -0.31 7.05
N SER A 32 -3.61 0.83 7.45
CA SER A 32 -4.22 0.97 8.76
C SER A 32 -5.45 0.06 8.90
N ARG A 33 -5.86 -0.18 10.15
CA ARG A 33 -7.08 -0.94 10.46
C ARG A 33 -8.31 -0.34 9.75
N ASP A 34 -8.42 0.98 9.75
CA ASP A 34 -9.56 1.69 9.18
C ASP A 34 -9.55 1.62 7.65
N GLU A 35 -8.36 1.64 7.03
CA GLU A 35 -8.22 1.46 5.58
C GLU A 35 -8.60 0.03 5.17
N LYS A 36 -8.17 -0.97 5.95
CA LYS A 36 -8.55 -2.38 5.75
C LYS A 36 -10.07 -2.57 5.89
N GLU A 37 -10.71 -1.90 6.84
CA GLU A 37 -12.16 -1.96 7.02
C GLU A 37 -12.90 -1.28 5.87
N LEU A 38 -12.43 -0.11 5.42
CA LEU A 38 -13.01 0.57 4.26
C LEU A 38 -12.90 -0.30 3.00
N LEU A 39 -11.75 -0.92 2.77
CA LEU A 39 -11.54 -1.83 1.64
C LEU A 39 -12.50 -3.02 1.70
N ARG A 40 -12.67 -3.64 2.88
CA ARG A 40 -13.63 -4.72 3.07
C ARG A 40 -15.06 -4.28 2.75
N LYS A 41 -15.47 -3.08 3.17
CA LYS A 41 -16.79 -2.53 2.86
C LYS A 41 -16.98 -2.33 1.35
N ILE A 42 -15.98 -1.81 0.65
CA ILE A 42 -16.04 -1.61 -0.81
C ILE A 42 -16.18 -2.95 -1.54
N MET A 43 -15.36 -3.95 -1.16
CA MET A 43 -15.43 -5.29 -1.76
C MET A 43 -16.76 -5.98 -1.48
N LEU A 44 -17.24 -5.92 -0.23
CA LEU A 44 -18.51 -6.50 0.17
C LEU A 44 -19.70 -5.85 -0.55
N ALA A 45 -19.65 -4.54 -0.80
CA ALA A 45 -20.67 -3.83 -1.57
C ALA A 45 -20.71 -4.28 -3.05
N LYS A 46 -19.66 -4.95 -3.53
CA LYS A 46 -19.61 -5.64 -4.82
C LYS A 46 -19.84 -7.14 -4.74
N GLY A 47 -20.20 -7.67 -3.57
CA GLY A 47 -20.42 -9.11 -3.36
C GLY A 47 -19.12 -9.92 -3.31
N ILE A 48 -17.96 -9.26 -3.27
CA ILE A 48 -16.66 -9.92 -3.28
C ILE A 48 -16.19 -10.14 -1.85
N LYS A 49 -15.88 -11.39 -1.51
CA LYS A 49 -15.22 -11.73 -0.25
C LYS A 49 -13.72 -11.50 -0.41
N LEU A 50 -13.21 -10.45 0.24
CA LEU A 50 -11.78 -10.13 0.20
C LEU A 50 -10.96 -11.21 0.94
N GLU A 51 -10.16 -11.96 0.19
CA GLU A 51 -9.19 -12.91 0.73
C GLU A 51 -7.79 -12.29 0.78
N GLU A 52 -6.96 -12.69 1.74
CA GLU A 52 -5.61 -12.09 1.90
C GLU A 52 -4.72 -12.33 0.69
N LYS A 53 -4.89 -13.47 -0.01
CA LYS A 53 -4.16 -13.81 -1.24
C LYS A 53 -4.45 -12.87 -2.42
N MET A 54 -5.59 -12.17 -2.39
CA MET A 54 -5.98 -11.23 -3.44
C MET A 54 -5.34 -9.86 -3.26
N LEU A 55 -4.80 -9.57 -2.08
CA LEU A 55 -4.33 -8.25 -1.70
C LEU A 55 -2.81 -8.17 -1.76
N SER A 56 -2.30 -7.20 -2.51
CA SER A 56 -0.88 -6.86 -2.55
C SER A 56 -0.73 -5.38 -2.20
N ILE A 57 0.18 -5.07 -1.28
CA ILE A 57 0.52 -3.70 -0.92
C ILE A 57 1.89 -3.41 -1.54
N GLU A 58 1.90 -2.54 -2.54
CA GLU A 58 3.11 -2.11 -3.22
C GLU A 58 3.82 -0.99 -2.43
N GLN A 59 5.04 -0.68 -2.83
CA GLN A 59 5.80 0.45 -2.27
C GLN A 59 4.98 1.75 -2.40
N ARG A 60 5.05 2.63 -1.39
CA ARG A 60 4.27 3.88 -1.26
C ARG A 60 2.79 3.71 -0.86
N GLY A 61 2.39 2.56 -0.32
CA GLY A 61 1.04 2.37 0.22
C GLY A 61 -0.04 2.20 -0.84
N LYS A 62 0.36 1.89 -2.07
CA LYS A 62 -0.56 1.53 -3.16
C LYS A 62 -1.12 0.14 -2.89
N VAL A 63 -2.44 0.03 -2.80
CA VAL A 63 -3.12 -1.24 -2.56
C VAL A 63 -3.64 -1.78 -3.88
N THR A 64 -3.30 -3.03 -4.17
CA THR A 64 -3.72 -3.73 -5.38
C THR A 64 -4.55 -4.93 -4.97
N VAL A 65 -5.75 -5.05 -5.54
CA VAL A 65 -6.65 -6.20 -5.35
C VAL A 65 -6.79 -6.92 -6.67
N SER A 66 -6.29 -8.15 -6.73
CA SER A 66 -6.38 -9.01 -7.90
C SER A 66 -7.65 -9.86 -7.83
N LEU A 67 -8.52 -9.68 -8.81
CA LEU A 67 -9.71 -10.48 -9.09
C LEU A 67 -9.47 -11.31 -10.36
N ASP A 68 -10.33 -12.29 -10.65
CA ASP A 68 -10.12 -13.23 -11.76
C ASP A 68 -9.94 -12.55 -13.13
N LYS A 69 -10.70 -11.48 -13.39
CA LYS A 69 -10.68 -10.73 -14.67
C LYS A 69 -10.14 -9.32 -14.55
N TYR A 70 -10.04 -8.81 -13.33
CA TYR A 70 -9.78 -7.40 -13.05
C TYR A 70 -8.74 -7.23 -11.97
N GLN A 71 -7.95 -6.18 -12.09
CA GLN A 71 -7.02 -5.73 -11.09
C GLN A 71 -7.45 -4.33 -10.64
N LEU A 72 -7.90 -4.23 -9.40
CA LEU A 72 -8.28 -2.96 -8.80
C LEU A 72 -7.06 -2.36 -8.12
N ILE A 73 -6.68 -1.17 -8.55
CA ILE A 73 -5.53 -0.45 -8.02
C ILE A 73 -6.03 0.79 -7.29
N PHE A 74 -5.74 0.88 -5.99
CA PHE A 74 -6.07 2.03 -5.15
C PHE A 74 -4.87 2.98 -5.11
N ASP A 75 -4.81 3.86 -6.11
CA ASP A 75 -3.81 4.92 -6.20
C ASP A 75 -4.48 6.26 -6.54
N ASP A 76 -4.94 6.44 -7.77
CA ASP A 76 -5.44 7.70 -8.29
C ASP A 76 -6.61 7.46 -9.26
N VAL A 77 -7.79 7.95 -8.87
CA VAL A 77 -9.02 7.81 -9.66
C VAL A 77 -8.98 8.55 -11.00
N SER A 78 -8.08 9.51 -11.17
CA SER A 78 -7.93 10.27 -12.42
C SER A 78 -7.16 9.50 -13.50
N LYS A 79 -6.46 8.42 -13.13
CA LYS A 79 -5.75 7.58 -14.10
C LYS A 79 -6.73 6.88 -15.05
N THR A 80 -6.23 6.67 -16.26
CA THR A 80 -6.97 5.98 -17.31
C THR A 80 -7.02 4.49 -17.00
N ASP A 81 -8.21 3.93 -17.05
CA ASP A 81 -8.43 2.50 -16.84
C ASP A 81 -8.07 1.71 -18.11
N THR A 82 -7.72 0.45 -17.96
CA THR A 82 -7.58 -0.51 -19.07
C THR A 82 -8.68 -1.57 -18.98
N ASN A 83 -8.76 -2.46 -19.98
CA ASN A 83 -9.77 -3.52 -20.01
C ASN A 83 -9.75 -4.42 -18.77
N SER A 84 -8.59 -4.58 -18.13
CA SER A 84 -8.39 -5.45 -16.96
C SER A 84 -7.87 -4.72 -15.73
N THR A 85 -7.53 -3.43 -15.81
CA THR A 85 -6.95 -2.68 -14.69
C THR A 85 -7.75 -1.43 -14.43
N ILE A 86 -8.23 -1.29 -13.20
CA ILE A 86 -9.09 -0.19 -12.80
C ILE A 86 -8.38 0.61 -11.72
N HIS A 87 -8.18 1.89 -11.98
CA HIS A 87 -7.57 2.82 -11.04
C HIS A 87 -8.66 3.53 -10.22
N LEU A 88 -8.59 3.32 -8.92
CA LEU A 88 -9.49 3.86 -7.91
C LEU A 88 -8.71 4.83 -7.02
N ALA A 89 -9.42 5.70 -6.30
CA ALA A 89 -8.78 6.61 -5.36
C ALA A 89 -8.04 5.81 -4.27
N ALA A 90 -6.89 6.31 -3.83
CA ALA A 90 -6.19 5.79 -2.67
C ALA A 90 -7.14 5.69 -1.45
N ILE A 91 -6.98 4.64 -0.65
CA ILE A 91 -7.87 4.38 0.49
C ILE A 91 -7.78 5.49 1.53
N SER A 92 -6.59 5.99 1.80
CA SER A 92 -6.33 7.16 2.64
C SER A 92 -7.07 8.41 2.13
N ALA A 93 -7.03 8.68 0.82
CA ALA A 93 -7.74 9.80 0.22
C ALA A 93 -9.27 9.65 0.34
N MET A 94 -9.79 8.43 0.17
CA MET A 94 -11.20 8.15 0.38
C MET A 94 -11.64 8.35 1.84
N GLN A 95 -10.79 8.10 2.83
CA GLN A 95 -11.15 8.36 4.23
C GLN A 95 -11.35 9.84 4.52
N GLN A 96 -10.54 10.70 3.89
CA GLN A 96 -10.51 12.13 4.14
C GLN A 96 -11.53 12.90 3.28
N ASP A 97 -11.77 12.45 2.05
CA ASP A 97 -12.63 13.14 1.09
C ASP A 97 -13.80 12.25 0.59
N PRO A 98 -15.06 12.59 0.92
CA PRO A 98 -16.24 11.91 0.41
C PRO A 98 -16.38 11.94 -1.13
N GLU A 99 -15.86 12.96 -1.82
CA GLU A 99 -15.93 13.03 -3.28
C GLU A 99 -15.07 11.93 -3.92
N GLN A 100 -13.94 11.57 -3.32
CA GLN A 100 -13.13 10.44 -3.77
C GLN A 100 -13.91 9.12 -3.66
N LYS A 101 -14.69 8.93 -2.58
CA LYS A 101 -15.57 7.76 -2.45
C LYS A 101 -16.61 7.71 -3.57
N LYS A 102 -17.22 8.84 -3.89
CA LYS A 102 -18.23 8.93 -4.97
C LYS A 102 -17.62 8.57 -6.32
N ARG A 103 -16.44 9.10 -6.65
CA ARG A 103 -15.74 8.81 -7.91
C ARG A 103 -15.32 7.34 -8.01
N THR A 104 -14.75 6.78 -6.95
CA THR A 104 -14.44 5.35 -6.85
C THR A 104 -15.70 4.52 -7.07
N TRP A 105 -16.82 4.89 -6.43
CA TRP A 105 -18.08 4.16 -6.57
C TRP A 105 -18.66 4.26 -7.99
N TYR A 106 -18.53 5.42 -8.63
CA TYR A 106 -18.96 5.61 -10.02
C TYR A 106 -18.19 4.67 -10.96
N LYS A 107 -16.86 4.59 -10.84
CA LYS A 107 -16.05 3.63 -11.62
C LYS A 107 -16.45 2.18 -11.33
N LEU A 108 -16.62 1.83 -10.05
CA LEU A 108 -17.02 0.49 -9.66
C LEU A 108 -18.42 0.12 -10.16
N LYS A 109 -19.39 1.03 -10.13
CA LYS A 109 -20.80 0.75 -10.45
C LYS A 109 -20.98 0.10 -11.82
N HIS A 110 -20.18 0.51 -12.80
CA HIS A 110 -20.29 0.05 -14.19
C HIS A 110 -19.46 -1.21 -14.49
N LEU A 111 -18.68 -1.69 -13.53
CA LEU A 111 -17.92 -2.92 -13.66
C LEU A 111 -18.77 -4.11 -13.23
N ASP A 112 -18.79 -5.12 -14.10
CA ASP A 112 -19.34 -6.45 -13.86
C ASP A 112 -18.27 -7.29 -13.17
N LEU A 113 -18.22 -7.18 -11.84
CA LEU A 113 -17.22 -7.79 -10.96
C LEU A 113 -17.79 -9.02 -10.24
#